data_AF-A0A931Q9R9-F1
#
_entry.id   AF-A0A931Q9R9-F1
#
_cell.length_a   1.000
_cell.length_b   1.000
_cell.length_c   1.000
_cell.angle_alpha   90.00
_cell.angle_beta   90.00
_cell.angle_gamma   90.00
#
_symmetry.space_group_name_H-M   'P 1'
#
loop_
_entity.id
_entity.type
_entity.pdbx_description
1 polymer ?
#
loop_
_entity_poly.entity_id
_entity_poly.type
_entity_poly.pdbx_seq_one_letter_code
_entity_poly.pdbx_strand_id
1 'polypeptide(L)'
;MTVLNPGTVVPQCFENTADVLLTFESPYDAYVGTNPNQALNYRELGWTPADPSKIWHLVYGANREQMLHAIDLSRERGAGYVYVTDDVPANPWDSVPDAGYWSDEQAAISGGFVAPEPYPPLPFLNASPPTAPSALTATSTDYTSTTLSWEPSSDTDPGDAVSGYEILSGARSLLTMPADISSVRVGGLIPGYDYTFTLRATDLSGNRSLPSADVLVTTPTLTEAIASPEISETETTVTYGAEFFMPFSFRRVFIVTDSGQPCWWTGTVPQQCAEYLIENGSLLHYSGGAEGSGWTWTKVRELPGSYDGAYRYSWTLDKADLSSPGVQTVFNGEGYGPLSYLGVPTAVSGPDAEPTPASWFTELLRYLRQVTPATTLN
;
A
#
# COMPACT_ATOMS: atom_id res chain seq x y z
N MET A 1 14.32 8.73 -1.97
CA MET A 1 13.92 9.80 -1.04
C MET A 1 12.42 9.74 -0.81
N THR A 2 12.03 9.46 0.43
CA THR A 2 10.67 9.45 0.96
C THR A 2 10.50 10.67 1.86
N VAL A 3 9.40 11.39 1.71
CA VAL A 3 9.09 12.57 2.51
C VAL A 3 7.78 12.33 3.24
N LEU A 4 7.79 12.53 4.56
CA LEU A 4 6.58 12.59 5.36
C LEU A 4 6.26 14.05 5.64
N ASN A 5 5.04 14.49 5.33
CA ASN A 5 4.59 15.85 5.59
C ASN A 5 3.49 15.93 6.68
N PRO A 6 3.87 16.02 7.97
CA PRO A 6 2.97 16.40 9.05
C PRO A 6 2.66 17.91 9.10
N GLY A 7 3.50 18.76 8.50
CA GLY A 7 3.40 20.22 8.57
C GLY A 7 3.69 20.81 9.96
N THR A 8 4.12 19.97 10.92
CA THR A 8 4.32 20.32 12.32
C THR A 8 5.30 19.35 12.99
N VAL A 9 5.72 19.66 14.22
CA VAL A 9 6.67 18.82 14.99
C VAL A 9 6.11 17.43 15.25
N VAL A 10 6.98 16.42 15.15
CA VAL A 10 6.65 15.01 15.41
C VAL A 10 7.54 14.43 16.52
N PRO A 11 7.09 13.38 17.23
CA PRO A 11 7.94 12.63 18.15
C PRO A 11 9.14 11.97 17.44
N GLN A 12 10.25 11.77 18.16
CA GLN A 12 11.49 11.18 17.60
C GLN A 12 11.28 9.81 16.94
N CYS A 13 10.28 9.02 17.35
CA CYS A 13 10.01 7.72 16.74
C CYS A 13 9.69 7.77 15.23
N PHE A 14 9.39 8.96 14.68
CA PHE A 14 9.20 9.20 13.26
C PHE A 14 10.49 9.46 12.47
N GLU A 15 11.62 9.68 13.14
CA GLU A 15 12.90 10.06 12.48
C GLU A 15 13.34 9.09 11.36
N ASN A 16 13.04 7.80 11.53
CA ASN A 16 13.44 6.74 10.61
C ASN A 16 12.28 6.18 9.77
N THR A 17 11.10 6.80 9.82
CA THR A 17 9.96 6.38 8.97
C THR A 17 9.99 7.01 7.58
N ALA A 18 10.81 8.05 7.38
CA ALA A 18 11.05 8.71 6.11
C ALA A 18 12.50 9.23 6.02
N ASP A 19 12.93 9.56 4.80
CA ASP A 19 14.23 10.20 4.57
C ASP A 19 14.19 11.66 5.05
N VAL A 20 13.06 12.36 4.85
CA VAL A 20 12.85 13.75 5.26
C VAL A 20 11.50 13.92 5.95
N LEU A 21 11.50 14.68 7.05
CA LEU A 21 10.31 15.08 7.80
C LEU A 21 10.06 16.57 7.59
N LEU A 22 8.89 16.91 7.07
CA LEU A 22 8.45 18.29 6.93
C LEU A 22 7.81 18.76 8.25
N THR A 23 8.62 19.36 9.12
CA THR A 23 8.24 19.65 10.51
C THR A 23 7.67 21.04 10.72
N PHE A 24 7.57 21.85 9.66
CA PHE A 24 6.91 23.15 9.69
C PHE A 24 6.34 23.49 8.31
N GLU A 25 5.04 23.77 8.24
CA GLU A 25 4.37 24.27 7.04
C GLU A 25 3.34 25.35 7.41
N SER A 26 3.73 26.63 7.36
CA SER A 26 2.87 27.74 7.81
C SER A 26 3.38 29.11 7.33
N PRO A 27 2.60 30.20 7.50
CA PRO A 27 3.04 31.51 7.05
C PRO A 27 4.23 32.05 7.85
N TYR A 28 4.94 33.03 7.29
CA TYR A 28 6.13 33.62 7.91
C TYR A 28 5.90 34.16 9.32
N ASP A 29 4.77 34.81 9.59
CA ASP A 29 4.44 35.34 10.91
C ASP A 29 4.37 34.23 11.98
N ALA A 30 3.92 33.04 11.59
CA ALA A 30 3.89 31.83 12.42
C ALA A 30 5.29 31.25 12.60
N TYR A 31 6.10 31.29 11.54
CA TYR A 31 7.48 30.84 11.59
C TYR A 31 8.32 31.66 12.58
N VAL A 32 8.09 32.96 12.71
CA VAL A 32 8.75 33.82 13.72
C VAL A 32 8.02 33.88 15.07
N GLY A 33 6.92 33.16 15.24
CA GLY A 33 6.19 33.04 16.52
C GLY A 33 5.27 34.22 16.85
N THR A 34 4.89 35.02 15.86
CA THR A 34 4.05 36.22 16.01
C THR A 34 2.62 36.04 15.49
N ASN A 35 2.26 34.87 14.95
CA ASN A 35 0.92 34.64 14.43
C ASN A 35 -0.11 34.65 15.59
N PRO A 36 -1.26 35.33 15.41
CA PRO A 36 -2.33 35.36 16.40
C PRO A 36 -2.88 33.98 16.76
N ASN A 37 -2.86 33.04 15.81
CA ASN A 37 -3.17 31.64 16.06
C ASN A 37 -1.92 30.90 16.56
N GLN A 38 -1.81 30.81 17.89
CA GLN A 38 -0.66 30.20 18.55
C GLN A 38 -0.41 28.73 18.15
N ALA A 39 -1.42 28.01 17.65
CA ALA A 39 -1.27 26.63 17.21
C ALA A 39 -0.43 26.49 15.93
N LEU A 40 -0.34 27.55 15.11
CA LEU A 40 0.47 27.57 13.88
C LEU A 40 1.91 28.02 14.14
N ASN A 41 2.16 28.70 15.26
CA ASN A 41 3.48 29.21 15.58
C ASN A 41 4.51 28.08 15.66
N TYR A 42 5.72 28.35 15.17
CA TYR A 42 6.83 27.42 15.23
C TYR A 42 7.02 26.86 16.65
N ARG A 43 7.26 25.55 16.72
CA ARG A 43 7.60 24.83 17.93
C ARG A 43 8.92 24.12 17.73
N GLU A 44 9.76 24.11 18.75
CA GLU A 44 10.99 23.32 18.73
C GLU A 44 10.65 21.83 18.64
N LEU A 45 11.47 21.09 17.88
CA LEU A 45 11.29 19.66 17.60
C LEU A 45 11.32 18.80 18.88
N GLY A 46 12.00 19.26 19.93
CA GLY A 46 12.09 18.58 21.22
C GLY A 46 13.07 17.40 21.24
N TRP A 47 13.74 17.12 20.12
CA TRP A 47 14.81 16.14 19.96
C TRP A 47 15.78 16.62 18.88
N THR A 48 16.99 16.07 18.87
CA THR A 48 18.04 16.41 17.89
C THR A 48 18.06 15.36 16.78
N PRO A 49 17.88 15.73 15.51
CA PRO A 49 17.99 14.77 14.42
C PRO A 49 19.42 14.29 14.23
N ALA A 50 19.56 13.04 13.78
CA ALA A 50 20.84 12.41 13.47
C ALA A 50 21.58 13.14 12.34
N ASP A 51 20.84 13.76 11.41
CA ASP A 51 21.36 14.56 10.31
C ASP A 51 20.40 15.74 10.02
N PRO A 52 20.89 16.98 9.76
CA PRO A 52 20.02 18.11 9.43
C PRO A 52 19.09 17.85 8.23
N SER A 53 19.52 17.05 7.25
CA SER A 53 18.70 16.65 6.08
C SER A 53 17.44 15.88 6.47
N LYS A 54 17.31 15.41 7.71
CA LYS A 54 16.05 14.85 8.22
C LYS A 54 14.93 15.87 8.33
N ILE A 55 15.23 17.16 8.33
CA ILE A 55 14.28 18.21 8.70
C ILE A 55 14.09 19.20 7.53
N TRP A 56 12.83 19.43 7.17
CA TRP A 56 12.42 20.39 6.16
C TRP A 56 11.40 21.38 6.70
N HIS A 57 11.61 22.67 6.42
CA HIS A 57 10.65 23.75 6.68
C HIS A 57 10.10 24.37 5.39
N LEU A 58 8.79 24.59 5.36
CA LEU A 58 8.05 25.31 4.33
C LEU A 58 7.44 26.58 4.90
N VAL A 59 7.77 27.73 4.30
CA VAL A 59 7.32 29.04 4.78
C VAL A 59 6.68 29.81 3.61
N TYR A 60 5.47 30.33 3.80
CA TYR A 60 4.80 31.13 2.76
C TYR A 60 4.41 32.53 3.25
N GLY A 61 4.01 33.40 2.32
CA GLY A 61 3.68 34.80 2.61
C GLY A 61 4.87 35.60 3.14
N ALA A 62 6.10 35.23 2.75
CA ALA A 62 7.32 35.92 3.14
C ALA A 62 7.77 36.85 2.01
N ASN A 63 7.85 38.16 2.28
CA ASN A 63 8.52 39.06 1.33
C ASN A 63 10.04 38.76 1.27
N ARG A 64 10.76 39.39 0.34
CA ARG A 64 12.18 39.13 0.09
C ARG A 64 13.08 39.27 1.34
N GLU A 65 12.84 40.25 2.21
CA GLU A 65 13.61 40.41 3.45
C GLU A 65 13.29 39.30 4.46
N GLN A 66 12.00 38.97 4.57
CA GLN A 66 11.49 37.91 5.42
C GLN A 66 11.98 36.53 4.98
N MET A 67 12.13 36.31 3.68
CA MET A 67 12.68 35.08 3.10
C MET A 67 14.11 34.83 3.53
N LEU A 68 14.98 35.84 3.44
CA LEU A 68 16.38 35.72 3.90
C LEU A 68 16.43 35.39 5.39
N HIS A 69 15.61 36.08 6.19
CA HIS A 69 15.53 35.80 7.63
C HIS A 69 14.98 34.40 7.93
N ALA A 70 14.00 33.91 7.17
CA ALA A 70 13.45 32.57 7.34
C ALA A 70 14.49 31.47 7.04
N ILE A 71 15.36 31.68 6.05
CA ILE A 71 16.48 30.78 5.74
C ILE A 71 17.51 30.76 6.88
N ASP A 72 17.84 31.91 7.47
CA ASP A 72 18.75 31.95 8.61
C ASP A 72 18.15 31.24 9.83
N LEU A 73 16.87 31.51 10.12
CA LEU A 73 16.15 30.80 11.18
C LEU A 73 16.06 29.30 10.94
N SER A 74 15.94 28.83 9.69
CA SER A 74 15.88 27.38 9.42
C SER A 74 17.19 26.69 9.80
N ARG A 75 18.33 27.34 9.56
CA ARG A 75 19.66 26.84 9.99
C ARG A 75 19.80 26.80 11.49
N GLU A 76 19.41 27.87 12.17
CA GLU A 76 19.44 27.95 13.64
C GLU A 76 18.56 26.85 14.27
N ARG A 77 17.48 26.46 13.57
CA ARG A 77 16.54 25.42 13.99
C ARG A 77 16.94 24.00 13.54
N GLY A 78 18.09 23.85 12.91
CA GLY A 78 18.64 22.55 12.52
C GLY A 78 17.98 21.91 11.29
N ALA A 79 17.28 22.69 10.45
CA ALA A 79 16.71 22.20 9.20
C ALA A 79 17.76 22.13 8.10
N GLY A 80 17.85 20.98 7.42
CA GLY A 80 18.69 20.77 6.25
C GLY A 80 18.04 21.20 4.94
N TYR A 81 16.70 21.30 4.92
CA TYR A 81 15.94 21.81 3.78
C TYR A 81 15.04 22.98 4.20
N VAL A 82 14.91 23.97 3.31
CA VAL A 82 13.96 25.06 3.45
C VAL A 82 13.43 25.46 2.08
N TYR A 83 12.15 25.80 1.99
CA TYR A 83 11.61 26.52 0.85
C TYR A 83 10.69 27.64 1.36
N VAL A 84 10.85 28.83 0.77
CA VAL A 84 10.15 30.04 1.17
C VAL A 84 9.50 30.69 -0.06
N THR A 85 8.22 31.02 0.01
CA THR A 85 7.49 31.73 -1.06
C THR A 85 6.84 33.02 -0.56
N ASP A 86 6.69 34.00 -1.45
CA ASP A 86 5.95 35.24 -1.23
C ASP A 86 4.44 35.10 -1.47
N ASP A 87 4.00 33.94 -1.94
CA ASP A 87 2.59 33.66 -2.23
C ASP A 87 1.70 33.63 -0.96
N VAL A 88 0.47 34.12 -1.09
CA VAL A 88 -0.52 34.35 -0.02
C VAL A 88 -1.90 33.78 -0.47
N PRO A 89 -2.89 33.55 0.42
CA PRO A 89 -3.67 32.31 0.39
C PRO A 89 -4.66 32.12 -0.78
N ALA A 90 -4.55 30.93 -1.40
CA ALA A 90 -5.60 29.94 -1.72
C ALA A 90 -4.95 28.54 -1.87
N ASN A 91 -3.73 28.50 -2.42
CA ASN A 91 -2.77 27.39 -2.37
C ASN A 91 -1.36 27.96 -2.64
N PRO A 92 -0.51 28.24 -1.63
CA PRO A 92 0.78 28.92 -1.81
C PRO A 92 1.83 28.09 -2.59
N TRP A 93 1.46 26.88 -3.01
CA TRP A 93 2.32 25.92 -3.71
C TRP A 93 1.93 25.74 -5.19
N ASP A 94 0.98 26.53 -5.70
CA ASP A 94 0.48 26.42 -7.07
C ASP A 94 1.32 27.21 -8.10
N SER A 95 2.24 28.04 -7.63
CA SER A 95 3.08 28.90 -8.45
C SER A 95 4.50 28.97 -7.92
N VAL A 96 5.44 29.22 -8.83
CA VAL A 96 6.85 29.48 -8.48
C VAL A 96 7.02 31.00 -8.34
N PRO A 97 7.75 31.50 -7.33
CA PRO A 97 8.05 32.93 -7.18
C PRO A 97 8.70 33.53 -8.42
N ASP A 98 8.70 34.86 -8.52
CA ASP A 98 9.38 35.53 -9.62
C ASP A 98 10.88 35.18 -9.67
N ALA A 99 11.47 35.23 -10.86
CA ALA A 99 12.85 34.79 -11.08
C ALA A 99 13.87 35.53 -10.21
N GLY A 100 13.60 36.79 -9.85
CA GLY A 100 14.47 37.59 -8.98
C GLY A 100 14.37 37.16 -7.52
N TYR A 101 13.17 36.82 -7.04
CA TYR A 101 12.96 36.24 -5.71
C TYR A 101 13.65 34.87 -5.61
N TRP A 102 13.36 33.98 -6.56
CA TRP A 102 13.94 32.62 -6.61
C TRP A 102 15.47 32.62 -6.69
N SER A 103 16.05 33.58 -7.43
CA SER A 103 17.52 33.72 -7.51
C SER A 103 18.14 34.12 -6.17
N ASP A 104 17.49 34.98 -5.40
CA ASP A 104 17.99 35.41 -4.09
C ASP A 104 17.84 34.31 -3.03
N GLU A 105 16.75 33.54 -3.08
CA GLU A 105 16.56 32.39 -2.20
C GLU A 105 17.69 31.36 -2.38
N GLN A 106 18.00 31.01 -3.63
CA GLN A 106 19.10 30.09 -3.93
C GLN A 106 20.46 30.67 -3.52
N ALA A 107 20.71 31.96 -3.81
CA ALA A 107 21.96 32.62 -3.43
C ALA A 107 22.15 32.70 -1.90
N ALA A 108 21.06 32.80 -1.15
CA ALA A 108 21.07 32.81 0.31
C ALA A 108 21.40 31.44 0.90
N ILE A 109 21.27 30.35 0.15
CA ILE A 109 21.60 28.97 0.57
C ILE A 109 23.06 28.64 0.21
N SER A 110 23.94 28.64 1.22
CA SER A 110 25.35 28.22 1.03
C SER A 110 25.44 26.78 0.52
N GLY A 111 25.97 26.58 -0.69
CA GLY A 111 26.06 25.28 -1.36
C GLY A 111 24.93 24.99 -2.36
N GLY A 112 23.91 25.85 -2.43
CA GLY A 112 22.80 25.76 -3.38
C GLY A 112 23.02 26.65 -4.62
N PHE A 113 24.01 26.34 -5.45
CA PHE A 113 24.12 26.98 -6.76
C PHE A 113 23.36 26.16 -7.80
N VAL A 114 22.53 26.79 -8.64
CA VAL A 114 22.40 26.32 -10.04
C VAL A 114 23.76 26.62 -10.65
N ALA A 115 24.57 25.59 -10.89
CA ALA A 115 25.94 25.78 -11.36
C ALA A 115 25.96 26.70 -12.59
N PRO A 116 26.57 27.90 -12.52
CA PRO A 116 26.99 28.58 -13.72
C PRO A 116 28.24 27.85 -14.22
N GLU A 117 28.14 27.15 -15.34
CA GLU A 117 29.33 26.79 -16.12
C GLU A 117 30.11 28.09 -16.42
N PRO A 118 31.44 28.17 -16.19
CA PRO A 118 32.39 27.06 -16.08
C PRO A 118 33.23 27.11 -14.79
N TYR A 119 33.17 26.05 -13.97
CA TYR A 119 34.29 25.75 -13.08
C TYR A 119 35.29 24.85 -13.81
N PRO A 120 36.61 25.03 -13.62
CA PRO A 120 37.59 24.07 -14.10
C PRO A 120 37.31 22.72 -13.42
N PRO A 121 37.47 21.58 -14.12
CA PRO A 121 37.05 20.28 -13.61
C PRO A 121 37.78 19.97 -12.30
N LEU A 122 37.02 19.79 -11.22
CA LEU A 122 37.50 19.12 -10.02
C LEU A 122 37.97 17.71 -10.42
N PRO A 123 39.11 17.18 -9.94
CA PRO A 123 39.63 15.89 -10.39
C PRO A 123 38.83 14.65 -9.93
N PHE A 124 37.62 14.82 -9.39
CA PHE A 124 36.71 13.76 -8.94
C PHE A 124 35.31 14.31 -9.27
N LEU A 125 34.54 13.80 -10.24
CA LEU A 125 33.93 12.48 -10.29
C LEU A 125 33.56 12.22 -11.76
N ASN A 126 34.25 11.30 -12.44
CA ASN A 126 33.60 10.59 -13.54
C ASN A 126 32.66 9.60 -12.85
N ALA A 127 31.48 10.07 -12.43
CA ALA A 127 30.50 9.25 -11.71
C ALA A 127 30.06 8.12 -12.64
N SER A 128 30.65 6.94 -12.44
CA SER A 128 30.35 5.74 -13.20
C SER A 128 29.12 5.12 -12.55
N PRO A 129 28.07 4.78 -13.32
CA PRO A 129 26.93 4.14 -12.74
C PRO A 129 27.31 2.78 -12.12
N PRO A 130 26.53 2.27 -11.16
CA PRO A 130 26.73 0.94 -10.62
C PRO A 130 26.80 -0.13 -11.70
N THR A 131 27.41 -1.26 -11.37
CA THR A 131 27.30 -2.46 -12.20
C THR A 131 25.83 -2.86 -12.37
N ALA A 132 25.45 -3.36 -13.54
CA ALA A 132 24.11 -3.92 -13.73
C ALA A 132 23.87 -5.10 -12.75
N PRO A 133 22.69 -5.18 -12.12
CA PRO A 133 22.32 -6.34 -11.32
C PRO A 133 22.38 -7.62 -12.15
N SER A 134 22.86 -8.70 -11.53
CA SER A 134 23.03 -10.00 -12.19
C SER A 134 22.19 -11.09 -11.53
N ALA A 135 22.04 -12.22 -12.22
CA ALA A 135 21.28 -13.39 -11.75
C ALA A 135 19.84 -13.07 -11.28
N LEU A 136 19.17 -12.11 -11.93
CA LEU A 136 17.76 -11.85 -11.70
C LEU A 136 16.95 -13.12 -12.04
N THR A 137 16.23 -13.63 -11.05
CA THR A 137 15.43 -14.84 -11.13
C THR A 137 14.06 -14.61 -10.51
N ALA A 138 13.06 -15.34 -11.00
CA ALA A 138 11.71 -15.33 -10.47
C ALA A 138 11.39 -16.72 -9.90
N THR A 139 10.84 -16.74 -8.69
CA THR A 139 10.46 -17.95 -7.96
C THR A 139 9.11 -17.74 -7.28
N SER A 140 8.50 -18.83 -6.79
CA SER A 140 7.25 -18.76 -6.03
C SER A 140 6.15 -17.94 -6.73
N THR A 141 6.07 -18.03 -8.05
CA THR A 141 5.02 -17.37 -8.84
C THR A 141 3.66 -17.96 -8.49
N ASP A 142 2.75 -17.06 -8.17
CA ASP A 142 1.41 -17.29 -7.68
C ASP A 142 0.43 -16.48 -8.55
N TYR A 143 -0.88 -16.59 -8.33
CA TYR A 143 -1.92 -15.94 -9.16
C TYR A 143 -1.73 -14.43 -9.29
N THR A 144 -1.27 -13.75 -8.24
CA THR A 144 -1.16 -12.27 -8.22
C THR A 144 0.22 -11.77 -7.81
N SER A 145 1.24 -12.63 -7.85
CA SER A 145 2.56 -12.26 -7.34
C SER A 145 3.67 -13.19 -7.79
N THR A 146 4.90 -12.70 -7.71
CA THR A 146 6.10 -13.51 -7.89
C THR A 146 7.20 -12.99 -6.96
N THR A 147 8.14 -13.85 -6.57
CA THR A 147 9.31 -13.43 -5.81
C THR A 147 10.49 -13.29 -6.76
N LEU A 148 11.02 -12.07 -6.88
CA LEU A 148 12.23 -11.78 -7.64
C LEU A 148 13.44 -11.77 -6.70
N SER A 149 14.54 -12.37 -7.13
CA SER A 149 15.83 -12.37 -6.42
C SER A 149 16.98 -12.13 -7.37
N TRP A 150 18.03 -11.46 -6.91
CA TRP A 150 19.20 -11.10 -7.71
C TRP A 150 20.47 -11.07 -6.85
N GLU A 151 21.63 -11.04 -7.51
CA GLU A 151 22.90 -10.80 -6.84
C GLU A 151 23.17 -9.29 -6.70
N PRO A 152 23.71 -8.83 -5.56
CA PRO A 152 23.98 -7.42 -5.32
C PRO A 152 24.91 -6.80 -6.39
N SER A 153 24.64 -5.54 -6.72
CA SER A 153 25.53 -4.73 -7.56
C SER A 153 26.66 -4.12 -6.74
N SER A 154 27.73 -3.71 -7.40
CA SER A 154 28.80 -2.92 -6.80
C SER A 154 28.95 -1.59 -7.53
N ASP A 155 29.47 -0.60 -6.83
CA ASP A 155 29.94 0.64 -7.42
C ASP A 155 31.44 0.79 -7.12
N THR A 156 32.20 1.25 -8.11
CA THR A 156 33.66 1.39 -8.00
C THR A 156 34.07 2.79 -7.57
N ASP A 157 33.13 3.74 -7.53
CA ASP A 157 33.45 5.13 -7.29
C ASP A 157 33.61 5.42 -5.78
N PRO A 158 34.76 5.96 -5.35
CA PRO A 158 35.00 6.24 -3.94
C PRO A 158 33.98 7.24 -3.38
N GLY A 159 33.14 6.77 -2.45
CA GLY A 159 32.12 7.58 -1.80
C GLY A 159 30.74 7.54 -2.47
N ASP A 160 30.59 6.82 -3.59
CA ASP A 160 29.31 6.62 -4.27
C ASP A 160 28.93 5.14 -4.21
N ALA A 161 28.19 4.76 -3.16
CA ALA A 161 27.75 3.38 -2.99
C ALA A 161 26.42 3.15 -3.70
N VAL A 162 26.13 1.89 -4.04
CA VAL A 162 24.78 1.49 -4.43
C VAL A 162 23.81 1.92 -3.33
N SER A 163 22.84 2.76 -3.69
CA SER A 163 21.81 3.32 -2.82
C SER A 163 20.51 2.52 -2.86
N GLY A 164 20.27 1.80 -3.97
CA GLY A 164 19.06 1.02 -4.13
C GLY A 164 18.94 0.26 -5.45
N TYR A 165 17.79 -0.37 -5.60
CA TYR A 165 17.38 -1.09 -6.80
C TYR A 165 16.01 -0.61 -7.27
N GLU A 166 15.79 -0.69 -8.57
CA GLU A 166 14.53 -0.35 -9.22
C GLU A 166 14.09 -1.49 -10.13
N ILE A 167 12.93 -2.08 -9.81
CA ILE A 167 12.30 -3.13 -10.62
C ILE A 167 11.41 -2.47 -11.65
N LEU A 168 11.57 -2.89 -12.90
CA LEU A 168 10.77 -2.42 -14.02
C LEU A 168 9.96 -3.56 -14.61
N SER A 169 8.78 -3.23 -15.14
CA SER A 169 8.09 -4.07 -16.12
C SER A 169 7.96 -3.31 -17.43
N GLY A 170 8.62 -3.82 -18.47
CA GLY A 170 8.94 -3.03 -19.65
C GLY A 170 9.73 -1.76 -19.27
N ALA A 171 9.23 -0.59 -19.67
CA ALA A 171 9.85 0.70 -19.33
C ALA A 171 9.33 1.33 -18.03
N ARG A 172 8.31 0.75 -17.38
CA ARG A 172 7.66 1.33 -16.21
C ARG A 172 8.34 0.85 -14.93
N SER A 173 8.77 1.81 -14.10
CA SER A 173 9.17 1.56 -12.71
C SER A 173 7.99 1.04 -11.89
N LEU A 174 8.17 -0.09 -11.23
CA LEU A 174 7.16 -0.70 -10.36
C LEU A 174 7.47 -0.48 -8.88
N LEU A 175 8.72 -0.73 -8.50
CA LEU A 175 9.17 -0.71 -7.11
C LEU A 175 10.60 -0.18 -7.04
N THR A 176 10.89 0.58 -6.01
CA THR A 176 12.25 0.97 -5.61
C THR A 176 12.56 0.44 -4.23
N MET A 177 13.79 0.00 -4.03
CA MET A 177 14.21 -0.75 -2.85
C MET A 177 15.56 -0.25 -2.34
N PRO A 178 15.82 -0.29 -1.02
CA PRO A 178 17.15 -0.03 -0.48
C PRO A 178 18.19 -1.05 -0.96
N ALA A 179 19.47 -0.67 -0.92
CA ALA A 179 20.58 -1.47 -1.45
C ALA A 179 20.88 -2.78 -0.70
N ASP A 180 20.43 -2.92 0.54
CA ASP A 180 20.60 -4.12 1.35
C ASP A 180 19.57 -5.22 1.02
N ILE A 181 18.61 -4.93 0.14
CA ILE A 181 17.64 -5.89 -0.33
C ILE A 181 18.10 -6.54 -1.65
N SER A 182 18.06 -7.87 -1.67
CA SER A 182 18.36 -8.70 -2.86
C SER A 182 17.21 -9.63 -3.27
N SER A 183 16.05 -9.50 -2.62
CA SER A 183 14.85 -10.28 -2.93
C SER A 183 13.57 -9.53 -2.56
N VAL A 184 12.53 -9.65 -3.39
CA VAL A 184 11.22 -9.03 -3.13
C VAL A 184 10.08 -9.84 -3.71
N ARG A 185 8.94 -9.84 -3.01
CA ARG A 185 7.68 -10.33 -3.56
C ARG A 185 6.94 -9.19 -4.26
N VAL A 186 6.91 -9.22 -5.59
CA VAL A 186 6.10 -8.31 -6.41
C VAL A 186 4.65 -8.78 -6.34
N GLY A 187 3.75 -7.95 -5.81
CA GLY A 187 2.31 -8.21 -5.74
C GLY A 187 1.50 -7.43 -6.77
N GLY A 188 0.17 -7.62 -6.76
CA GLY A 188 -0.75 -6.89 -7.64
C GLY A 188 -0.69 -7.31 -9.10
N LEU A 189 -0.14 -8.49 -9.40
CA LEU A 189 -0.14 -9.05 -10.75
C LEU A 189 -1.54 -9.53 -11.13
N ILE A 190 -1.84 -9.47 -12.42
CA ILE A 190 -3.09 -9.95 -13.01
C ILE A 190 -2.92 -11.44 -13.31
N PRO A 191 -3.80 -12.32 -12.81
CA PRO A 191 -3.73 -13.75 -13.12
C PRO A 191 -3.86 -14.05 -14.62
N GLY A 192 -3.13 -15.06 -15.09
CA GLY A 192 -3.15 -15.49 -16.50
C GLY A 192 -2.43 -14.54 -17.46
N TYR A 193 -1.55 -13.68 -16.93
CA TYR A 193 -0.81 -12.68 -17.71
C TYR A 193 0.70 -12.92 -17.67
N ASP A 194 1.36 -12.58 -18.78
CA ASP A 194 2.82 -12.63 -18.95
C ASP A 194 3.45 -11.29 -18.57
N TYR A 195 4.48 -11.34 -17.74
CA TYR A 195 5.26 -10.20 -17.30
C TYR A 195 6.73 -10.39 -17.68
N THR A 196 7.35 -9.31 -18.15
CA THR A 196 8.80 -9.21 -18.29
C THR A 196 9.32 -8.22 -17.26
N PHE A 197 10.16 -8.70 -16.33
CA PHE A 197 10.79 -7.86 -15.33
C PHE A 197 12.26 -7.65 -15.65
N THR A 198 12.74 -6.44 -15.36
CA THR A 198 14.17 -6.11 -15.29
C THR A 198 14.46 -5.37 -14.00
N LEU A 199 15.74 -5.32 -13.64
CA LEU A 199 16.23 -4.63 -12.46
C LEU A 199 17.39 -3.72 -12.82
N ARG A 200 17.45 -2.53 -12.23
CA ARG A 200 18.66 -1.69 -12.27
C ARG A 200 19.05 -1.22 -10.88
N ALA A 201 20.33 -0.96 -10.68
CA ALA A 201 20.86 -0.37 -9.45
C ALA A 201 20.94 1.15 -9.60
N THR A 202 20.83 1.85 -8.46
CA THR A 202 21.07 3.29 -8.33
C THR A 202 22.16 3.54 -7.31
N ASP A 203 22.91 4.63 -7.44
CA ASP A 203 23.92 5.08 -6.48
C ASP A 203 23.46 6.31 -5.69
N LEU A 204 24.33 6.88 -4.85
CA LEU A 204 24.03 8.05 -4.02
C LEU A 204 24.04 9.35 -4.85
N SER A 205 24.76 9.38 -5.96
CA SER A 205 24.73 10.48 -6.93
C SER A 205 23.50 10.46 -7.86
N GLY A 206 22.71 9.40 -7.82
CA GLY A 206 21.50 9.22 -8.63
C GLY A 206 21.75 8.65 -10.03
N ASN A 207 22.95 8.14 -10.34
CA ASN A 207 23.18 7.39 -11.57
C ASN A 207 22.45 6.05 -11.53
N ARG A 208 22.16 5.52 -12.71
CA ARG A 208 21.45 4.25 -12.90
C ARG A 208 22.31 3.31 -13.72
N SER A 209 22.42 2.07 -13.27
CA SER A 209 23.07 1.01 -14.05
C SER A 209 22.30 0.73 -15.35
N LEU A 210 22.93 -0.02 -16.26
CA LEU A 210 22.18 -0.77 -17.26
C LEU A 210 21.22 -1.75 -16.56
N PRO A 211 20.07 -2.08 -17.19
CA PRO A 211 19.19 -3.12 -16.68
C PRO A 211 19.87 -4.50 -16.65
N SER A 212 19.41 -5.35 -15.75
CA SER A 212 19.68 -6.79 -15.76
C SER A 212 19.19 -7.45 -17.05
N ALA A 213 19.52 -8.73 -17.22
CA ALA A 213 18.78 -9.57 -18.17
C ALA A 213 17.28 -9.64 -17.78
N ASP A 214 16.44 -9.80 -18.78
CA ASP A 214 15.00 -9.99 -18.62
C ASP A 214 14.70 -11.30 -17.88
N VAL A 215 13.72 -11.25 -16.97
CA VAL A 215 13.07 -12.45 -16.44
C VAL A 215 11.60 -12.46 -16.86
N LEU A 216 11.17 -13.57 -17.46
CA LEU A 216 9.79 -13.78 -17.88
C LEU A 216 9.03 -14.53 -16.79
N VAL A 217 7.84 -14.04 -16.46
CA VAL A 217 6.95 -14.61 -15.46
C VAL A 217 5.55 -14.73 -16.05
N THR A 218 5.04 -15.95 -16.10
CA THR A 218 3.63 -16.21 -16.43
C THR A 218 2.89 -16.53 -15.15
N THR A 219 1.89 -15.71 -14.80
CA THR A 219 1.02 -15.99 -13.66
C THR A 219 -0.01 -17.08 -14.03
N PRO A 220 -0.36 -17.99 -13.11
CA PRO A 220 -1.41 -18.97 -13.35
C PRO A 220 -2.75 -18.30 -13.69
N THR A 221 -3.52 -18.92 -14.58
CA THR A 221 -4.88 -18.44 -14.90
C THR A 221 -5.82 -18.74 -13.74
N LEU A 222 -6.51 -17.72 -13.24
CA LEU A 222 -7.50 -17.86 -12.19
C LEU A 222 -8.91 -17.99 -12.78
N THR A 223 -9.60 -19.10 -12.51
CA THR A 223 -11.00 -19.30 -12.92
C THR A 223 -11.99 -18.71 -11.93
N GLU A 224 -11.74 -18.90 -10.64
CA GLU A 224 -12.58 -18.45 -9.53
C GLU A 224 -11.68 -18.04 -8.36
N ALA A 225 -12.01 -16.94 -7.67
CA ALA A 225 -11.18 -16.44 -6.57
C ALA A 225 -11.39 -17.17 -5.24
N ILE A 226 -12.55 -17.83 -5.09
CA ILE A 226 -12.90 -18.69 -3.96
C ILE A 226 -13.49 -19.97 -4.54
N ALA A 227 -13.03 -21.14 -4.08
CA ALA A 227 -13.53 -22.42 -4.56
C ALA A 227 -13.52 -23.50 -3.47
N SER A 228 -13.91 -24.72 -3.88
CA SER A 228 -13.83 -25.95 -3.08
C SER A 228 -14.38 -25.80 -1.65
N PRO A 229 -15.62 -25.30 -1.50
CA PRO A 229 -16.18 -25.07 -0.19
C PRO A 229 -16.52 -26.40 0.48
N GLU A 230 -16.30 -26.46 1.78
CA GLU A 230 -16.46 -27.66 2.60
C GLU A 230 -17.12 -27.27 3.92
N ILE A 231 -18.14 -28.03 4.29
CA ILE A 231 -18.81 -27.90 5.58
C ILE A 231 -18.83 -29.28 6.19
N SER A 232 -18.30 -29.41 7.41
CA SER A 232 -18.33 -30.66 8.16
C SER A 232 -18.85 -30.42 9.57
N GLU A 233 -19.63 -31.37 10.07
CA GLU A 233 -20.32 -31.23 11.34
C GLU A 233 -20.06 -32.42 12.25
N THR A 234 -19.98 -32.14 13.55
CA THR A 234 -20.11 -33.14 14.61
C THR A 234 -21.41 -32.88 15.37
N GLU A 235 -21.63 -33.61 16.47
CA GLU A 235 -22.76 -33.35 17.36
C GLU A 235 -22.72 -31.93 17.93
N THR A 236 -21.53 -31.41 18.27
CA THR A 236 -21.36 -30.14 18.99
C THR A 236 -20.69 -29.04 18.17
N THR A 237 -20.04 -29.35 17.06
CA THR A 237 -19.28 -28.36 16.28
C THR A 237 -19.64 -28.37 14.80
N VAL A 238 -19.38 -27.25 14.13
CA VAL A 238 -19.41 -27.12 12.68
C VAL A 238 -18.12 -26.45 12.20
N THR A 239 -17.55 -26.98 11.13
CA THR A 239 -16.36 -26.44 10.47
C THR A 239 -16.73 -25.96 9.07
N TYR A 240 -16.42 -24.70 8.79
CA TYR A 240 -16.56 -24.11 7.47
C TYR A 240 -15.16 -23.95 6.86
N GLY A 241 -14.96 -24.39 5.62
CA GLY A 241 -13.71 -24.21 4.91
C GLY A 241 -13.90 -23.92 3.43
N ALA A 242 -12.96 -23.18 2.85
CA ALA A 242 -12.90 -22.94 1.40
C ALA A 242 -11.47 -22.58 1.00
N GLU A 243 -11.17 -22.70 -0.29
CA GLU A 243 -9.94 -22.19 -0.88
C GLU A 243 -10.12 -20.73 -1.26
N PHE A 244 -9.18 -19.87 -0.84
CA PHE A 244 -9.11 -18.46 -1.19
C PHE A 244 -7.81 -18.19 -1.95
N PHE A 245 -7.89 -18.11 -3.28
CA PHE A 245 -6.72 -18.00 -4.16
C PHE A 245 -6.18 -16.57 -4.30
N MET A 246 -6.89 -15.59 -3.74
CA MET A 246 -6.53 -14.18 -3.76
C MET A 246 -6.21 -13.69 -2.34
N PRO A 247 -5.30 -12.70 -2.18
CA PRO A 247 -4.89 -12.19 -0.88
C PRO A 247 -5.94 -11.26 -0.26
N PHE A 248 -7.15 -11.76 -0.01
CA PHE A 248 -8.23 -10.96 0.57
C PHE A 248 -7.86 -10.41 1.95
N SER A 249 -8.21 -9.14 2.19
CA SER A 249 -8.09 -8.52 3.51
C SER A 249 -9.15 -9.08 4.46
N PHE A 250 -10.33 -9.38 3.93
CA PHE A 250 -11.45 -9.96 4.64
C PHE A 250 -11.83 -11.29 4.01
N ARG A 251 -11.57 -12.38 4.75
CA ARG A 251 -12.18 -13.69 4.47
C ARG A 251 -13.40 -13.83 5.35
N ARG A 252 -14.55 -13.98 4.72
CA ARG A 252 -15.85 -13.96 5.37
C ARG A 252 -16.60 -15.27 5.14
N VAL A 253 -17.30 -15.71 6.16
CA VAL A 253 -18.28 -16.80 6.10
C VAL A 253 -19.58 -16.25 6.67
N PHE A 254 -20.54 -15.96 5.80
CA PHE A 254 -21.89 -15.60 6.21
C PHE A 254 -22.67 -16.88 6.49
N ILE A 255 -23.27 -16.97 7.68
CA ILE A 255 -24.03 -18.12 8.15
C ILE A 255 -25.49 -17.71 8.28
N VAL A 256 -26.34 -18.38 7.50
CA VAL A 256 -27.80 -18.22 7.51
C VAL A 256 -28.38 -19.24 8.46
N THR A 257 -29.26 -18.79 9.33
CA THR A 257 -29.94 -19.59 10.36
C THR A 257 -31.46 -19.59 10.11
N ASP A 258 -32.19 -20.47 10.78
CA ASP A 258 -33.66 -20.59 10.62
C ASP A 258 -34.46 -19.49 11.35
N SER A 259 -33.79 -18.63 12.13
CA SER A 259 -34.41 -17.63 13.01
C SER A 259 -35.01 -16.41 12.27
N GLY A 260 -34.49 -16.11 11.07
CA GLY A 260 -35.15 -15.28 10.07
C GLY A 260 -34.94 -13.76 10.11
N GLN A 261 -34.65 -13.11 11.25
CA GLN A 261 -34.32 -11.66 11.37
C GLN A 261 -33.92 -11.28 12.83
N PRO A 262 -33.20 -10.16 13.07
CA PRO A 262 -32.58 -9.29 12.07
C PRO A 262 -31.37 -9.97 11.44
N CYS A 263 -31.13 -9.74 10.16
CA CYS A 263 -30.00 -10.33 9.45
C CYS A 263 -29.41 -9.37 8.42
N TRP A 264 -28.23 -9.71 7.93
CA TRP A 264 -27.57 -9.03 6.83
C TRP A 264 -27.86 -9.71 5.50
N TRP A 265 -28.27 -8.94 4.48
CA TRP A 265 -28.46 -9.46 3.13
C TRP A 265 -27.12 -9.67 2.43
N THR A 266 -26.75 -10.92 2.19
CA THR A 266 -25.55 -11.27 1.45
C THR A 266 -25.75 -10.86 0.00
N GLY A 267 -24.81 -10.10 -0.57
CA GLY A 267 -24.81 -9.60 -1.96
C GLY A 267 -24.91 -10.66 -3.08
N THR A 268 -25.23 -11.91 -2.74
CA THR A 268 -25.49 -13.04 -3.63
C THR A 268 -26.80 -12.89 -4.39
N VAL A 269 -26.95 -13.68 -5.45
CA VAL A 269 -28.21 -13.83 -6.17
C VAL A 269 -28.57 -15.32 -6.18
N PRO A 270 -29.65 -15.76 -5.50
CA PRO A 270 -30.56 -14.95 -4.67
C PRO A 270 -29.86 -14.42 -3.40
N GLN A 271 -30.39 -13.33 -2.85
CA GLN A 271 -29.90 -12.76 -1.59
C GLN A 271 -30.15 -13.75 -0.44
N GLN A 272 -29.17 -13.90 0.45
CA GLN A 272 -29.31 -14.70 1.66
C GLN A 272 -29.30 -13.81 2.90
N CYS A 273 -29.98 -14.26 3.95
CA CYS A 273 -30.19 -13.49 5.18
C CYS A 273 -29.29 -14.05 6.28
N ALA A 274 -28.09 -13.49 6.42
CA ALA A 274 -27.08 -14.00 7.35
C ALA A 274 -27.21 -13.36 8.74
N GLU A 275 -27.39 -14.20 9.76
CA GLU A 275 -27.44 -13.76 11.16
C GLU A 275 -26.04 -13.72 11.78
N TYR A 276 -25.14 -14.59 11.32
CA TYR A 276 -23.78 -14.66 11.81
C TYR A 276 -22.77 -14.46 10.69
N LEU A 277 -21.62 -13.91 11.05
CA LEU A 277 -20.49 -13.69 10.17
C LEU A 277 -19.22 -14.15 10.88
N ILE A 278 -18.47 -15.04 10.24
CA ILE A 278 -17.06 -15.21 10.55
C ILE A 278 -16.30 -14.21 9.69
N GLU A 279 -15.51 -13.33 10.28
CA GLU A 279 -14.57 -12.47 9.55
C GLU A 279 -13.16 -12.71 10.08
N ASN A 280 -12.30 -13.28 9.22
CA ASN A 280 -10.91 -13.63 9.50
C ASN A 280 -10.68 -14.50 10.74
N GLY A 281 -10.72 -13.92 11.93
CA GLY A 281 -10.45 -14.60 13.20
C GLY A 281 -11.52 -14.33 14.25
N SER A 282 -12.70 -13.85 13.86
CA SER A 282 -13.76 -13.43 14.78
C SER A 282 -15.11 -13.95 14.34
N LEU A 283 -15.89 -14.44 15.31
CA LEU A 283 -17.31 -14.72 15.12
C LEU A 283 -18.12 -13.50 15.55
N LEU A 284 -19.01 -13.08 14.66
CA LEU A 284 -19.84 -11.90 14.78
C LEU A 284 -21.32 -12.29 14.66
N HIS A 285 -22.17 -11.62 15.42
CA HIS A 285 -23.63 -11.71 15.33
C HIS A 285 -24.19 -10.39 14.84
N TYR A 286 -25.15 -10.44 13.92
CA TYR A 286 -25.74 -9.23 13.35
C TYR A 286 -26.54 -8.49 14.41
N SER A 287 -26.24 -7.20 14.58
CA SER A 287 -26.87 -6.33 15.58
C SER A 287 -27.38 -5.01 15.00
N GLY A 288 -27.47 -4.94 13.68
CA GLY A 288 -28.02 -3.79 12.95
C GLY A 288 -29.54 -3.78 12.89
N GLY A 289 -30.07 -2.82 12.13
CA GLY A 289 -31.51 -2.63 11.98
C GLY A 289 -32.17 -3.72 11.14
N ALA A 290 -33.50 -3.70 11.07
CA ALA A 290 -34.26 -4.64 10.25
C ALA A 290 -33.81 -4.60 8.78
N GLU A 291 -33.91 -5.74 8.09
CA GLU A 291 -33.57 -5.91 6.67
C GLU A 291 -32.12 -5.51 6.31
N GLY A 292 -31.14 -5.73 7.20
CA GLY A 292 -29.75 -5.42 6.91
C GLY A 292 -29.44 -3.92 6.89
N SER A 293 -30.28 -3.08 7.49
CA SER A 293 -30.03 -1.65 7.55
C SER A 293 -28.85 -1.33 8.49
N GLY A 294 -27.70 -1.05 7.86
CA GLY A 294 -26.45 -0.71 8.54
C GLY A 294 -25.53 -1.92 8.74
N TRP A 295 -24.23 -1.72 8.48
CA TRP A 295 -23.17 -2.70 8.68
C TRP A 295 -22.78 -2.77 10.17
N THR A 296 -23.68 -3.29 11.00
CA THR A 296 -23.48 -3.35 12.46
C THR A 296 -23.41 -4.80 12.90
N TRP A 297 -22.26 -5.18 13.45
CA TRP A 297 -21.93 -6.53 13.88
C TRP A 297 -21.36 -6.49 15.29
N THR A 298 -21.88 -7.34 16.18
CA THR A 298 -21.36 -7.49 17.54
C THR A 298 -20.48 -8.73 17.60
N LYS A 299 -19.27 -8.58 18.16
CA LYS A 299 -18.36 -9.71 18.37
C LYS A 299 -18.92 -10.66 19.43
N VAL A 300 -19.09 -11.92 19.05
CA VAL A 300 -19.44 -13.01 19.96
C VAL A 300 -18.17 -13.48 20.67
N ARG A 301 -17.14 -13.85 19.89
CA ARG A 301 -15.85 -14.33 20.40
C ARG A 301 -14.74 -14.26 19.34
N GLU A 302 -13.50 -14.43 19.78
CA GLU A 302 -12.41 -14.82 18.88
C GLU A 302 -12.65 -16.23 18.36
N LEU A 303 -12.39 -16.42 17.07
CA LEU A 303 -12.51 -17.67 16.35
C LEU A 303 -11.35 -17.76 15.35
N PRO A 304 -10.11 -18.04 15.82
CA PRO A 304 -8.97 -18.14 14.92
C PRO A 304 -9.21 -19.25 13.90
N GLY A 305 -9.10 -18.92 12.62
CA GLY A 305 -9.10 -19.92 11.55
C GLY A 305 -7.76 -20.64 11.43
N SER A 306 -7.75 -21.74 10.69
CA SER A 306 -6.53 -22.43 10.24
C SER A 306 -6.26 -22.15 8.77
N TYR A 307 -4.99 -22.24 8.39
CA TYR A 307 -4.50 -22.12 7.02
C TYR A 307 -3.56 -23.30 6.72
N ASP A 308 -3.73 -23.96 5.58
CA ASP A 308 -2.97 -25.18 5.24
C ASP A 308 -1.66 -24.91 4.47
N GLY A 309 -1.42 -23.67 4.04
CA GLY A 309 -0.26 -23.32 3.21
C GLY A 309 -0.53 -23.34 1.70
N ALA A 310 -1.69 -23.82 1.27
CA ALA A 310 -2.09 -24.04 -0.13
C ALA A 310 -3.50 -23.49 -0.41
N TYR A 311 -3.80 -22.28 0.11
CA TYR A 311 -5.06 -21.52 -0.07
C TYR A 311 -6.26 -21.95 0.76
N ARG A 312 -6.25 -23.09 1.47
CA ARG A 312 -7.41 -23.50 2.26
C ARG A 312 -7.43 -22.82 3.62
N TYR A 313 -8.54 -22.13 3.87
CA TYR A 313 -8.86 -21.57 5.18
C TYR A 313 -10.06 -22.31 5.77
N SER A 314 -10.02 -22.54 7.08
CA SER A 314 -11.16 -23.14 7.79
C SER A 314 -11.36 -22.60 9.19
N TRP A 315 -12.61 -22.65 9.66
CA TRP A 315 -13.03 -22.16 10.97
C TRP A 315 -13.98 -23.17 11.61
N THR A 316 -13.67 -23.56 12.85
CA THR A 316 -14.51 -24.49 13.63
C THR A 316 -15.13 -23.75 14.81
N LEU A 317 -16.46 -23.69 14.86
CA LEU A 317 -17.21 -23.12 15.99
C LEU A 317 -18.03 -24.19 16.72
N ASP A 318 -18.42 -23.86 17.95
CA ASP A 318 -19.41 -24.62 18.71
C ASP A 318 -20.81 -24.27 18.18
N LYS A 319 -21.65 -25.27 17.93
CA LYS A 319 -23.04 -25.06 17.48
C LYS A 319 -23.85 -24.26 18.50
N ALA A 320 -23.48 -24.30 19.79
CA ALA A 320 -24.09 -23.50 20.84
C ALA A 320 -23.82 -21.98 20.72
N ASP A 321 -22.84 -21.57 19.89
CA ASP A 321 -22.61 -20.15 19.58
C ASP A 321 -23.70 -19.57 18.65
N LEU A 322 -24.43 -20.43 17.94
CA LEU A 322 -25.51 -20.06 17.02
C LEU A 322 -26.89 -20.14 17.70
N SER A 323 -27.77 -19.21 17.35
CA SER A 323 -29.16 -19.17 17.82
C SER A 323 -29.99 -20.37 17.34
N SER A 324 -29.63 -20.93 16.19
CA SER A 324 -30.20 -22.13 15.58
C SER A 324 -29.19 -22.71 14.57
N PRO A 325 -29.37 -23.96 14.12
CA PRO A 325 -28.48 -24.56 13.13
C PRO A 325 -28.34 -23.70 11.87
N GLY A 326 -27.13 -23.65 11.32
CA GLY A 326 -26.89 -23.01 10.04
C GLY A 326 -27.54 -23.83 8.91
N VAL A 327 -28.28 -23.17 8.03
CA VAL A 327 -29.00 -23.82 6.91
C VAL A 327 -28.44 -23.45 5.54
N GLN A 328 -27.68 -22.35 5.45
CA GLN A 328 -26.94 -21.98 4.25
C GLN A 328 -25.67 -21.19 4.63
N THR A 329 -24.65 -21.30 3.78
CA THR A 329 -23.38 -20.62 3.97
C THR A 329 -22.96 -19.89 2.71
N VAL A 330 -22.43 -18.67 2.87
CA VAL A 330 -21.81 -17.91 1.78
C VAL A 330 -20.40 -17.53 2.19
N PHE A 331 -19.42 -18.02 1.43
CA PHE A 331 -18.04 -17.56 1.51
C PHE A 331 -17.89 -16.26 0.73
N ASN A 332 -17.17 -15.31 1.30
CA ASN A 332 -16.92 -14.02 0.68
C ASN A 332 -15.48 -13.57 0.89
N GLY A 333 -14.93 -12.91 -0.13
CA GLY A 333 -13.60 -12.32 -0.12
C GLY A 333 -13.69 -10.86 -0.55
N GLU A 334 -13.08 -9.97 0.23
CA GLU A 334 -13.00 -8.53 -0.07
C GLU A 334 -11.61 -7.97 0.29
N GLY A 335 -11.19 -6.89 -0.38
CA GLY A 335 -9.95 -6.16 -0.11
C GLY A 335 -9.05 -6.09 -1.34
N TYR A 336 -7.80 -6.55 -1.21
CA TYR A 336 -6.81 -6.56 -2.31
C TYR A 336 -7.22 -7.37 -3.56
N GLY A 337 -8.27 -8.19 -3.47
CA GLY A 337 -8.85 -8.94 -4.60
C GLY A 337 -10.26 -8.42 -4.98
N PRO A 338 -10.78 -8.78 -6.16
CA PRO A 338 -12.13 -8.42 -6.55
C PRO A 338 -13.14 -9.02 -5.57
N LEU A 339 -14.17 -8.24 -5.20
CA LEU A 339 -15.25 -8.72 -4.35
C LEU A 339 -15.83 -10.02 -4.92
N SER A 340 -15.77 -11.09 -4.14
CA SER A 340 -16.10 -12.44 -4.58
C SER A 340 -17.06 -13.13 -3.62
N TYR A 341 -18.01 -13.90 -4.15
CA TYR A 341 -18.99 -14.64 -3.38
C TYR A 341 -19.10 -16.08 -3.88
N LEU A 342 -19.19 -17.03 -2.96
CA LEU A 342 -19.43 -18.45 -3.24
C LEU A 342 -20.48 -18.98 -2.26
N GLY A 343 -21.70 -19.24 -2.76
CA GLY A 343 -22.82 -19.74 -1.97
C GLY A 343 -22.92 -21.27 -2.01
N VAL A 344 -23.24 -21.89 -0.87
CA VAL A 344 -23.36 -23.34 -0.73
C VAL A 344 -24.52 -23.70 0.19
N PRO A 345 -25.44 -24.58 -0.22
CA PRO A 345 -26.40 -25.20 0.70
C PRO A 345 -25.64 -26.09 1.71
N THR A 346 -25.98 -26.06 3.00
CA THR A 346 -25.45 -27.06 3.93
C THR A 346 -26.00 -28.44 3.57
N ALA A 347 -25.16 -29.31 3.03
CA ALA A 347 -25.52 -30.71 2.80
C ALA A 347 -25.52 -31.45 4.14
N VAL A 348 -26.69 -31.89 4.59
CA VAL A 348 -26.81 -32.85 5.70
C VAL A 348 -26.16 -34.15 5.23
N SER A 349 -24.95 -34.45 5.69
CA SER A 349 -24.29 -35.74 5.42
C SER A 349 -24.94 -36.84 6.26
N GLY A 350 -26.12 -37.29 5.86
CA GLY A 350 -26.63 -38.61 6.19
C GLY A 350 -26.12 -39.65 5.18
N PRO A 351 -25.97 -40.94 5.55
CA PRO A 351 -25.39 -41.97 4.68
C PRO A 351 -26.18 -42.28 3.39
N ASP A 352 -27.28 -41.58 3.09
CA ASP A 352 -28.17 -41.83 1.95
C ASP A 352 -28.42 -40.61 1.05
N ALA A 353 -27.53 -39.60 1.01
CA ALA A 353 -27.71 -38.46 0.11
C ALA A 353 -27.11 -38.73 -1.29
N GLU A 354 -27.97 -39.04 -2.27
CA GLU A 354 -27.58 -39.05 -3.68
C GLU A 354 -27.11 -37.66 -4.16
N PRO A 355 -26.12 -37.58 -5.08
CA PRO A 355 -25.63 -36.31 -5.60
C PRO A 355 -26.71 -35.65 -6.46
N THR A 356 -27.22 -34.50 -6.01
CA THR A 356 -28.10 -33.66 -6.85
C THR A 356 -27.25 -32.83 -7.83
N PRO A 357 -27.63 -32.76 -9.12
CA PRO A 357 -26.84 -32.08 -10.14
C PRO A 357 -27.11 -30.57 -10.11
N ALA A 358 -26.27 -29.80 -9.41
CA ALA A 358 -26.21 -28.34 -9.53
C ALA A 358 -24.95 -27.95 -10.32
N SER A 359 -24.89 -28.33 -11.60
CA SER A 359 -23.79 -27.97 -12.51
C SER A 359 -24.27 -27.19 -13.73
N TRP A 360 -25.13 -26.19 -13.55
CA TRP A 360 -25.47 -25.25 -14.62
C TRP A 360 -25.90 -23.93 -14.00
N PHE A 361 -24.99 -22.98 -13.74
CA PHE A 361 -25.25 -21.53 -13.83
C PHE A 361 -23.99 -20.65 -13.54
N THR A 362 -22.80 -21.09 -13.96
CA THR A 362 -21.55 -20.30 -13.81
C THR A 362 -21.10 -19.62 -15.13
N GLU A 363 -22.05 -19.15 -15.95
CA GLU A 363 -21.71 -18.62 -17.30
C GLU A 363 -22.29 -17.23 -17.64
N LEU A 364 -22.77 -16.46 -16.65
CA LEU A 364 -23.31 -15.11 -16.90
C LEU A 364 -22.49 -13.95 -16.31
N LEU A 365 -21.40 -14.22 -15.58
CA LEU A 365 -20.50 -13.18 -15.04
C LEU A 365 -19.19 -12.99 -15.84
N ARG A 366 -18.96 -13.79 -16.90
CA ARG A 366 -17.77 -13.67 -17.78
C ARG A 366 -17.75 -12.44 -18.70
N TYR A 367 -18.77 -11.57 -18.67
CA TYR A 367 -18.94 -10.50 -19.66
C TYR A 367 -18.86 -9.05 -19.15
N LEU A 368 -18.48 -8.79 -17.90
CA LEU A 368 -18.17 -7.43 -17.46
C LEU A 368 -16.70 -7.09 -17.75
N ARG A 369 -16.40 -6.62 -18.96
CA ARG A 369 -15.12 -5.97 -19.28
C ARG A 369 -15.17 -4.51 -18.85
N GLN A 370 -14.17 -4.05 -18.09
CA GLN A 370 -13.88 -2.64 -17.93
C GLN A 370 -13.57 -2.02 -19.30
N VAL A 371 -14.20 -0.87 -19.57
CA VAL A 371 -13.99 -0.07 -20.78
C VAL A 371 -12.73 0.76 -20.57
N THR A 372 -11.69 0.52 -21.37
CA THR A 372 -10.52 1.40 -21.48
C THR A 372 -10.93 2.74 -22.12
N PRO A 373 -10.48 3.89 -21.59
CA PRO A 373 -10.70 5.17 -22.26
C PRO A 373 -9.92 5.21 -23.58
N ALA A 374 -10.60 5.63 -24.65
CA ALA A 374 -9.97 5.86 -25.94
C ALA A 374 -8.97 7.02 -25.85
N THR A 375 -7.73 6.74 -26.24
CA THR A 375 -6.74 7.76 -26.62
C THR A 375 -7.24 8.48 -27.87
N THR A 376 -7.59 9.76 -27.73
CA THR A 376 -7.65 10.66 -28.89
C THR A 376 -6.27 11.27 -29.12
N LEU A 377 -5.61 10.75 -30.16
CA LEU A 377 -4.67 11.51 -30.97
C LEU A 377 -5.40 12.71 -31.59
N ASN A 378 -4.81 13.90 -31.43
CA ASN A 378 -4.78 14.96 -32.43
C ASN A 378 -3.54 15.81 -32.18
#